data_AF-Q9XXE5-F1
#
_entry.id   AF-Q9XXE5-F1
#
_cell.length_a   1.000
_cell.length_b   1.000
_cell.length_c   1.000
_cell.angle_alpha   90.00
_cell.angle_beta   90.00
_cell.angle_gamma   90.00
#
_symmetry.space_group_name_H-M   'P 1'
#
loop_
_entity.id
_entity.type
_entity.pdbx_description
1 polymer ?
#
loop_
_entity_poly.entity_id
_entity_poly.type
_entity_poly.pdbx_seq_one_letter_code
_entity_poly.pdbx_strand_id
1 'polypeptide(L)'
;MASGTASMQRPSIEKEPYYHGFLPREDVKTVLKNNGDFVIRISEPQAGSPRSNILSVMHCVPPMEEEIKHYVIKTKGDKIFIEKVSFLSIPEMVEWHLTKKESVQKDVFLIKAISRQAWELDHDNIEPLKKLGEGAFGEVMMGTMKFRKGGKSVQVAIKQAKLSNLTKEQIKEFMGEARVMRSLSHPHVVRFYGVPRRRVNVALCRSLNEFLAKCHRKLRCATPFFVCMSVNWLSVLNELRVFLE
;
A
#
# COMPACT_ATOMS: atom_id res chain seq x y z
N MET A 1 14.43 -24.28 41.90
CA MET A 1 14.93 -24.31 40.52
C MET A 1 13.74 -24.36 39.58
N ALA A 2 13.40 -23.24 38.93
CA ALA A 2 12.37 -23.19 37.90
C ALA A 2 12.89 -22.27 36.78
N SER A 3 13.57 -22.86 35.80
CA SER A 3 13.97 -22.20 34.57
C SER A 3 12.75 -22.09 33.66
N GLY A 4 12.15 -20.90 33.61
CA GLY A 4 11.12 -20.55 32.64
C GLY A 4 11.70 -20.55 31.23
N THR A 5 11.18 -21.40 30.37
CA THR A 5 11.45 -21.39 28.93
C THR A 5 10.85 -20.14 28.31
N ALA A 6 11.71 -19.20 27.91
CA ALA A 6 11.31 -18.06 27.09
C ALA A 6 10.82 -18.57 25.72
N SER A 7 9.53 -18.40 25.43
CA SER A 7 8.98 -18.61 24.09
C SER A 7 9.59 -17.57 23.14
N MET A 8 10.60 -17.94 22.36
CA MET A 8 11.12 -17.10 21.27
C MET A 8 9.99 -16.82 20.28
N GLN A 9 9.44 -15.61 20.32
CA GLN A 9 8.45 -15.14 19.35
C GLN A 9 9.08 -15.16 17.95
N ARG A 10 8.46 -15.87 17.00
CA ARG A 10 8.94 -15.93 15.62
C ARG A 10 8.97 -14.51 15.02
N PRO A 11 9.99 -14.16 14.20
CA PRO A 11 10.06 -12.86 13.54
C PRO A 11 8.81 -12.61 12.70
N SER A 12 8.09 -11.52 12.99
CA SER A 12 6.93 -11.13 12.19
C SER A 12 7.38 -10.50 10.88
N ILE A 13 6.97 -11.10 9.76
CA ILE A 13 7.23 -10.59 8.41
C ILE A 13 6.81 -9.12 8.24
N GLU A 14 5.81 -8.64 9.00
CA GLU A 14 5.31 -7.28 8.87
C GLU A 14 6.31 -6.19 9.31
N LYS A 15 7.32 -6.58 10.09
CA LYS A 15 8.41 -5.71 10.53
C LYS A 15 9.53 -5.61 9.50
N GLU A 16 9.62 -6.56 8.59
CA GLU A 16 10.69 -6.61 7.58
C GLU A 16 10.62 -5.42 6.61
N PRO A 17 11.77 -4.86 6.20
CA PRO A 17 11.81 -3.71 5.31
C PRO A 17 11.30 -4.05 3.90
N TYR A 18 11.43 -5.30 3.47
CA TYR A 18 10.96 -5.80 2.18
C TYR A 18 9.53 -6.33 2.19
N TYR A 19 8.80 -6.17 3.31
CA TYR A 19 7.37 -6.44 3.37
C TYR A 19 6.56 -5.17 3.03
N HIS A 20 5.92 -5.21 1.86
CA HIS A 20 5.12 -4.12 1.29
C HIS A 20 3.63 -4.27 1.64
N GLY A 21 3.22 -5.42 2.17
CA GLY A 21 1.80 -5.68 2.45
C GLY A 21 0.98 -5.56 1.17
N PHE A 22 -0.02 -4.68 1.16
CA PHE A 22 -0.88 -4.45 0.00
C PHE A 22 -0.18 -3.63 -1.11
N LEU A 23 0.62 -4.32 -1.93
CA LEU A 23 1.19 -3.82 -3.18
C LEU A 23 0.49 -4.50 -4.37
N PRO A 24 -0.32 -3.77 -5.17
CA PRO A 24 -0.98 -4.33 -6.34
C PRO A 24 0.02 -4.87 -7.36
N ARG A 25 -0.35 -5.93 -8.10
CA ARG A 25 0.56 -6.58 -9.05
C ARG A 25 1.14 -5.60 -10.08
N GLU A 26 0.30 -4.69 -10.54
CA GLU A 26 0.63 -3.62 -11.50
C GLU A 26 1.58 -2.54 -10.96
N ASP A 27 1.64 -2.36 -9.63
CA ASP A 27 2.57 -1.45 -8.99
C ASP A 27 3.95 -2.08 -8.78
N VAL A 28 4.08 -3.42 -8.79
CA VAL A 28 5.35 -4.10 -8.49
C VAL A 28 6.47 -3.68 -9.44
N LYS A 29 6.17 -3.46 -10.73
CA LYS A 29 7.14 -2.96 -11.74
C LYS A 29 7.66 -1.55 -11.45
N THR A 30 6.92 -0.77 -10.66
CA THR A 30 7.38 0.57 -10.26
C THR A 30 8.43 0.49 -9.16
N VAL A 31 8.48 -0.63 -8.42
CA VAL A 31 9.33 -0.86 -7.26
C VAL A 31 10.57 -1.71 -7.62
N LEU A 32 10.39 -2.81 -8.35
CA LEU A 32 11.49 -3.70 -8.75
C LEU A 32 12.11 -3.21 -10.06
N LYS A 33 13.44 -3.05 -10.10
CA LYS A 33 14.15 -2.45 -11.25
C LYS A 33 15.26 -3.33 -11.81
N ASN A 34 16.00 -4.01 -10.95
CA ASN A 34 17.17 -4.79 -11.34
C ASN A 34 16.89 -6.29 -11.17
N ASN A 35 17.57 -7.13 -11.95
CA ASN A 35 17.49 -8.57 -11.78
C ASN A 35 17.78 -8.98 -10.32
N GLY A 36 16.93 -9.83 -9.75
CA GLY A 36 17.02 -10.30 -8.37
C GLY A 36 16.54 -9.28 -7.31
N ASP A 37 16.05 -8.10 -7.69
CA ASP A 37 15.29 -7.24 -6.79
C ASP A 37 14.00 -7.97 -6.39
N PHE A 38 13.64 -7.96 -5.10
CA PHE A 38 12.45 -8.64 -4.62
C PHE A 38 11.71 -7.91 -3.49
N VAL A 39 10.42 -8.25 -3.36
CA VAL A 39 9.53 -7.82 -2.28
C VAL A 39 8.60 -8.96 -1.84
N ILE A 40 8.14 -8.89 -0.60
CA ILE A 40 7.03 -9.69 -0.08
C ILE A 40 5.79 -8.81 0.00
N ARG A 41 4.69 -9.26 -0.60
CA ARG A 41 3.39 -8.59 -0.59
C ARG A 41 2.29 -9.57 -0.22
N ILE A 42 1.08 -9.09 0.00
CA ILE A 42 -0.10 -9.94 0.18
C ILE A 42 -0.89 -10.00 -1.13
N SER A 43 -1.63 -11.09 -1.33
CA SER A 43 -2.56 -11.24 -2.44
C SER A 43 -3.67 -10.18 -2.37
N GLU A 44 -4.18 -9.81 -3.55
CA GLU A 44 -5.36 -8.96 -3.65
C GLU A 44 -6.54 -9.65 -2.92
N PRO A 45 -7.41 -8.89 -2.21
CA PRO A 45 -8.62 -9.42 -1.62
C PRO A 45 -9.47 -10.11 -2.69
N GLN A 46 -9.88 -11.35 -2.42
CA GLN A 46 -10.85 -12.08 -3.23
C GLN A 46 -11.88 -12.67 -2.30
N ALA A 47 -13.17 -12.43 -2.58
CA ALA A 47 -14.26 -12.95 -1.76
C ALA A 47 -14.14 -14.47 -1.60
N GLY A 48 -14.18 -14.95 -0.34
CA GLY A 48 -14.09 -16.37 -0.01
C GLY A 48 -12.68 -16.98 0.01
N SER A 49 -11.62 -16.23 -0.34
CA SER A 49 -10.25 -16.74 -0.33
C SER A 49 -9.37 -16.02 0.71
N PRO A 50 -8.59 -16.76 1.53
CA PRO A 50 -7.67 -16.12 2.47
C PRO A 50 -6.56 -15.38 1.73
N ARG A 51 -6.08 -14.28 2.32
CA ARG A 51 -4.91 -13.59 1.78
C ARG A 51 -3.68 -14.48 1.93
N SER A 52 -2.89 -14.58 0.87
CA SER A 52 -1.62 -15.29 0.87
C SER A 52 -0.45 -14.32 0.74
N ASN A 53 0.69 -14.65 1.33
CA ASN A 53 1.92 -13.92 1.05
C ASN A 53 2.45 -14.31 -0.33
N ILE A 54 2.99 -13.33 -1.05
CA ILE A 54 3.52 -13.48 -2.40
C ILE A 54 4.93 -12.90 -2.43
N LEU A 55 5.89 -13.70 -2.82
CA LEU A 55 7.23 -13.25 -3.19
C LEU A 55 7.20 -12.80 -4.65
N SER A 56 7.52 -11.54 -4.90
CA SER A 56 7.67 -11.01 -6.26
C SER A 56 9.13 -10.66 -6.52
N VAL A 57 9.69 -11.17 -7.61
CA VAL A 57 11.11 -11.04 -7.96
C VAL A 57 11.23 -10.56 -9.39
N MET A 58 12.07 -9.54 -9.63
CA MET A 58 12.45 -9.14 -10.98
C MET A 58 13.42 -10.17 -11.54
N HIS A 59 13.10 -10.74 -12.69
CA HIS A 59 13.92 -11.70 -13.39
C HIS A 59 14.20 -11.18 -14.81
N CYS A 60 15.45 -10.81 -15.03
CA CYS A 60 15.94 -10.31 -16.30
C CYS A 60 17.21 -11.10 -16.65
N VAL A 61 17.01 -12.21 -17.37
CA VAL A 61 18.10 -13.07 -17.86
C VAL A 61 17.99 -13.15 -19.38
N PRO A 62 18.97 -12.63 -20.13
CA PRO A 62 18.97 -12.74 -21.59
C PRO A 62 18.87 -14.21 -22.04
N PRO A 63 18.12 -14.52 -23.11
CA PRO A 63 17.44 -13.61 -24.03
C PRO A 63 16.03 -13.20 -23.58
N MET A 64 15.61 -13.55 -22.35
CA MET A 64 14.27 -13.22 -21.87
C MET A 64 14.14 -11.72 -21.59
N GLU A 65 12.98 -11.17 -21.94
CA GLU A 65 12.61 -9.82 -21.55
C GLU A 65 12.46 -9.70 -20.04
N GLU A 66 12.50 -8.46 -19.53
CA GLU A 66 12.26 -8.16 -18.13
C GLU A 66 10.89 -8.69 -17.68
N GLU A 67 10.88 -9.73 -16.85
CA GLU A 67 9.67 -10.34 -16.33
C GLU A 67 9.68 -10.35 -14.79
N ILE A 68 8.53 -10.05 -14.19
CA ILE A 68 8.37 -10.19 -12.74
C ILE A 68 7.74 -11.54 -12.44
N LYS A 69 8.50 -12.41 -11.77
CA LYS A 69 8.01 -13.70 -11.28
C LYS A 69 7.30 -13.51 -9.95
N HIS A 70 6.13 -14.14 -9.80
CA HIS A 70 5.33 -14.07 -8.58
C HIS A 70 5.08 -15.47 -8.02
N TYR A 71 5.55 -15.70 -6.80
CA TYR A 71 5.43 -16.98 -6.11
C TYR A 71 4.51 -16.86 -4.91
N VAL A 72 3.43 -17.66 -4.90
CA VAL A 72 2.56 -17.76 -3.73
C VAL A 72 3.27 -18.58 -2.66
N ILE A 73 3.48 -18.00 -1.49
CA ILE A 73 4.05 -18.69 -0.33
C ILE A 73 2.92 -19.48 0.33
N LYS A 74 2.98 -20.80 0.23
CA LYS A 74 2.00 -21.71 0.80
C LYS A 74 2.35 -22.00 2.26
N THR A 75 1.32 -22.22 3.08
CA THR A 75 1.47 -22.64 4.47
C THR A 75 0.86 -24.03 4.64
N LYS A 76 1.61 -24.97 5.23
CA LYS A 76 1.13 -26.30 5.61
C LYS A 76 1.60 -26.60 7.04
N GLY A 77 0.66 -26.58 7.98
CA GLY A 77 0.98 -26.62 9.41
C GLY A 77 1.77 -25.37 9.82
N ASP A 78 2.85 -25.57 10.57
CA ASP A 78 3.79 -24.52 10.99
C ASP A 78 4.83 -24.11 9.93
N LYS A 79 4.83 -24.78 8.77
CA LYS A 79 5.85 -24.57 7.74
C LYS A 79 5.30 -23.79 6.55
N ILE A 80 6.17 -22.98 5.97
CA ILE A 80 5.95 -22.30 4.70
C ILE A 80 6.84 -22.85 3.60
N PHE A 81 6.40 -22.78 2.36
CA PHE A 81 7.18 -23.20 1.19
C PHE A 81 6.65 -22.55 -0.09
N ILE A 82 7.55 -22.38 -1.06
CA ILE A 82 7.19 -22.04 -2.44
C ILE A 82 7.25 -23.30 -3.29
N GLU A 83 8.38 -24.01 -3.20
CA GLU A 83 8.65 -25.24 -3.95
C GLU A 83 8.98 -26.40 -3.01
N LYS A 84 10.16 -27.04 -3.13
CA LYS A 84 10.49 -28.27 -2.38
C LYS A 84 10.93 -28.01 -0.94
N VAL A 85 11.62 -26.89 -0.68
CA VAL A 85 12.18 -26.59 0.63
C VAL A 85 11.14 -25.86 1.49
N SER A 86 11.05 -26.28 2.76
CA SER A 86 10.13 -25.71 3.74
C SER A 86 10.87 -24.99 4.86
N PHE A 87 10.32 -23.87 5.32
CA PHE A 87 10.89 -23.00 6.36
C PHE A 87 9.86 -22.75 7.46
N LEU A 88 10.28 -22.29 8.64
CA LEU A 88 9.37 -21.94 9.75
C LEU A 88 8.82 -20.52 9.60
N SER A 89 9.48 -19.64 8.84
CA SER A 89 9.05 -18.26 8.63
C SER A 89 9.52 -17.68 7.30
N ILE A 90 8.85 -16.63 6.82
CA ILE A 90 9.24 -15.94 5.58
C ILE A 90 10.64 -15.31 5.71
N PRO A 91 10.99 -14.65 6.83
CA PRO A 91 12.35 -14.12 7.01
C PRO A 91 13.43 -15.20 6.90
N GLU A 92 13.21 -16.38 7.49
CA GLU A 92 14.14 -17.52 7.39
C GLU A 92 14.29 -18.02 5.95
N MET A 93 13.18 -18.15 5.21
CA MET A 93 13.21 -18.50 3.80
C MET A 93 14.04 -17.50 2.98
N VAL A 94 13.82 -16.20 3.19
CA VAL A 94 14.53 -15.13 2.49
C VAL A 94 16.02 -15.16 2.83
N GLU A 95 16.37 -15.28 4.11
CA GLU A 95 17.75 -15.37 4.59
C GLU A 95 18.48 -16.57 3.99
N TRP A 96 17.82 -17.73 3.91
CA TRP A 96 18.38 -18.93 3.32
C TRP A 96 18.71 -18.74 1.83
N HIS A 97 17.77 -18.21 1.03
CA HIS A 97 18.01 -17.94 -0.40
C HIS A 97 19.12 -16.91 -0.62
N LEU A 98 19.19 -15.85 0.20
CA LEU A 98 20.23 -14.83 0.12
C LEU A 98 21.62 -15.37 0.50
N THR A 99 21.68 -16.17 1.57
CA THR A 99 22.95 -16.65 2.13
C THR A 99 23.51 -17.83 1.36
N LYS A 100 22.68 -18.82 1.03
CA LYS A 100 23.09 -20.02 0.28
C LYS A 100 23.19 -19.77 -1.23
N LYS A 101 22.64 -18.65 -1.72
CA LYS A 101 22.52 -18.32 -3.15
C LYS A 101 21.82 -19.42 -3.94
N GLU A 102 20.83 -20.03 -3.33
CA GLU A 102 19.97 -21.04 -3.93
C GLU A 102 18.78 -20.37 -4.63
N SER A 103 18.39 -20.90 -5.78
CA SER A 103 17.27 -20.33 -6.54
C SER A 103 15.94 -20.60 -5.83
N VAL A 104 14.99 -19.69 -5.99
CA VAL A 104 13.59 -19.85 -5.54
C VAL A 104 12.89 -20.91 -6.38
N GLN A 105 13.09 -20.82 -7.69
CA GLN A 105 12.66 -21.79 -8.68
C GLN A 105 13.53 -21.62 -9.93
N LYS A 106 14.01 -22.73 -10.50
CA LYS A 106 14.87 -22.76 -11.69
C LYS A 106 16.10 -21.84 -11.54
N ASP A 107 16.13 -20.72 -12.25
CA ASP A 107 17.21 -19.74 -12.36
C ASP A 107 16.86 -18.39 -11.71
N VAL A 108 15.83 -18.35 -10.86
CA VAL A 108 15.39 -17.13 -10.18
C VAL A 108 16.05 -17.02 -8.81
N PHE A 109 16.97 -16.08 -8.65
CA PHE A 109 17.71 -15.84 -7.41
C PHE A 109 17.25 -14.56 -6.70
N LEU A 110 17.29 -14.57 -5.37
CA LEU A 110 17.13 -13.35 -4.57
C LEU A 110 18.47 -12.66 -4.43
N ILE A 111 18.54 -11.37 -4.77
CA ILE A 111 19.77 -10.58 -4.68
C ILE A 111 19.58 -9.41 -3.72
N LYS A 112 18.52 -8.62 -3.93
CA LYS A 112 18.32 -7.38 -3.18
C LYS A 112 16.89 -7.24 -2.69
N ALA A 113 16.76 -7.14 -1.37
CA ALA A 113 15.49 -6.89 -0.71
C ALA A 113 15.14 -5.40 -0.88
N ILE A 114 14.03 -5.08 -1.58
CA ILE A 114 13.63 -3.70 -1.81
C ILE A 114 12.79 -3.19 -0.65
N SER A 115 13.30 -2.16 0.02
CA SER A 115 12.62 -1.52 1.14
C SER A 115 11.29 -0.87 0.73
N ARG A 116 10.38 -0.77 1.70
CA ARG A 116 9.13 0.01 1.58
C ARG A 116 9.38 1.43 1.07
N GLN A 117 8.46 1.87 0.22
CA GLN A 117 8.42 3.21 -0.34
C GLN A 117 7.87 4.22 0.66
N ALA A 118 8.21 5.50 0.48
CA ALA A 118 7.79 6.56 1.40
C ALA A 118 6.26 6.74 1.48
N TRP A 119 5.55 6.35 0.43
CA TRP A 119 4.08 6.40 0.35
C TRP A 119 3.40 5.19 1.02
N GLU A 120 4.14 4.17 1.46
CA GLU A 120 3.60 3.01 2.16
C GLU A 120 3.52 3.27 3.66
N LEU A 121 2.35 3.69 4.12
CA LEU A 121 2.12 4.12 5.49
C LEU A 121 1.93 2.94 6.44
N ASP A 122 2.39 3.09 7.69
CA ASP A 122 1.99 2.18 8.76
C ASP A 122 0.53 2.45 9.12
N HIS A 123 -0.24 1.39 9.28
CA HIS A 123 -1.63 1.52 9.69
C HIS A 123 -1.77 2.20 11.05
N ASP A 124 -0.85 1.90 11.96
CA ASP A 124 -0.83 2.41 13.34
C ASP A 124 -0.58 3.93 13.42
N ASN A 125 -0.12 4.54 12.31
CA ASN A 125 0.08 5.99 12.21
C ASN A 125 -1.18 6.73 11.75
N ILE A 126 -2.27 6.04 11.41
CA ILE A 126 -3.49 6.64 10.87
C ILE A 126 -4.66 6.29 11.78
N GLU A 127 -5.30 7.33 12.30
CA GLU A 127 -6.44 7.21 13.20
C GLU A 127 -7.68 7.81 12.52
N PRO A 128 -8.61 6.97 12.05
CA PRO A 128 -9.91 7.46 11.58
C PRO A 128 -10.73 8.01 12.74
N LEU A 129 -11.38 9.16 12.53
CA LEU A 129 -12.14 9.87 13.55
C LEU A 129 -13.63 9.98 13.20
N LYS A 130 -13.97 10.61 12.08
CA LYS A 130 -15.36 10.94 11.72
C LYS A 130 -15.62 10.70 10.24
N LYS A 131 -16.75 10.09 9.87
CA LYS A 131 -17.19 10.01 8.47
C LYS A 131 -17.47 11.41 7.91
N LEU A 132 -16.87 11.73 6.77
CA LEU A 132 -17.05 12.96 6.01
C LEU A 132 -18.01 12.80 4.84
N GLY A 133 -18.17 11.58 4.32
CA GLY A 133 -19.05 11.31 3.19
C GLY A 133 -18.88 9.90 2.65
N GLU A 134 -19.60 9.60 1.58
CA GLU A 134 -19.54 8.33 0.85
C GLU A 134 -19.48 8.62 -0.64
N GLY A 135 -18.59 7.93 -1.34
CA GLY A 135 -18.40 8.03 -2.79
C GLY A 135 -18.46 6.66 -3.44
N ALA A 136 -18.20 6.60 -4.74
CA ALA A 136 -18.34 5.38 -5.55
C ALA A 136 -17.56 4.16 -5.02
N PHE A 137 -16.37 4.39 -4.43
CA PHE A 137 -15.48 3.33 -3.94
C PHE A 137 -15.63 3.03 -2.45
N GLY A 138 -16.46 3.76 -1.72
CA GLY A 138 -16.61 3.61 -0.28
C GLY A 138 -16.66 4.94 0.45
N GLU A 139 -16.32 4.92 1.73
CA GLU A 139 -16.49 6.07 2.62
C GLU A 139 -15.22 6.92 2.72
N VAL A 140 -15.43 8.22 2.89
CA VAL A 140 -14.36 9.16 3.22
C VAL A 140 -14.49 9.52 4.69
N MET A 141 -13.42 9.37 5.44
CA MET A 141 -13.37 9.71 6.87
C MET A 141 -12.32 10.78 7.13
N MET A 142 -12.63 11.73 8.01
CA MET A 142 -11.62 12.55 8.66
C MET A 142 -10.84 11.66 9.62
N GLY A 143 -9.54 11.86 9.66
CA GLY A 143 -8.68 11.23 10.64
C GLY A 143 -7.45 12.07 10.93
N THR A 144 -6.56 11.53 11.75
CA THR A 144 -5.23 12.07 11.95
C THR A 144 -4.17 11.11 11.43
N MET A 145 -3.07 11.67 10.96
CA MET A 145 -1.89 10.90 10.56
C MET A 145 -0.67 11.43 11.31
N LYS A 146 0.04 10.53 12.00
CA LYS A 146 1.30 10.83 12.67
C LYS A 146 2.47 10.59 11.70
N PHE A 147 3.31 11.61 11.49
CA PHE A 147 4.53 11.41 10.73
C PHE A 147 5.57 10.64 11.57
N ARG A 148 6.22 9.65 10.95
CA ARG A 148 7.34 8.92 11.56
C ARG A 148 8.47 9.84 12.04
N LYS A 149 8.72 10.93 11.31
CA LYS A 149 9.73 11.93 11.66
C LYS A 149 9.05 13.15 12.29
N GLY A 150 9.43 13.46 13.52
CA GLY A 150 9.06 14.69 14.21
C GLY A 150 7.76 14.68 15.00
N GLY A 151 7.05 13.54 15.09
CA GLY A 151 5.87 13.38 15.96
C GLY A 151 4.66 14.27 15.62
N LYS A 152 4.75 15.06 14.56
CA LYS A 152 3.65 15.94 14.13
C LYS A 152 2.49 15.09 13.64
N SER A 153 1.31 15.43 14.14
CA SER A 153 0.04 14.90 13.65
C SER A 153 -0.58 15.90 12.68
N VAL A 154 -1.15 15.41 11.57
CA VAL A 154 -1.90 16.23 10.61
C VAL A 154 -3.27 15.65 10.39
N GLN A 155 -4.24 16.51 10.11
CA GLN A 155 -5.57 16.07 9.71
C GLN A 155 -5.54 15.55 8.26
N VAL A 156 -6.19 14.41 8.06
CA VAL A 156 -6.24 13.71 6.78
C VAL A 156 -7.67 13.32 6.45
N ALA A 157 -7.97 13.25 5.14
CA ALA A 157 -9.12 12.55 4.61
C ALA A 157 -8.68 11.12 4.22
N ILE A 158 -9.33 10.12 4.78
CA ILE A 158 -9.05 8.70 4.58
C ILE A 158 -10.17 8.15 3.70
N LYS A 159 -9.86 7.85 2.44
CA LYS A 159 -10.77 7.13 1.54
C LYS A 159 -10.65 5.64 1.87
N GLN A 160 -11.70 5.04 2.40
CA GLN A 160 -11.74 3.64 2.79
C GLN A 160 -12.58 2.84 1.81
N ALA A 161 -11.96 1.80 1.24
CA ALA A 161 -12.61 0.93 0.29
C ALA A 161 -13.37 -0.16 1.08
N LYS A 162 -14.70 -0.27 0.90
CA LYS A 162 -15.50 -1.33 1.53
C LYS A 162 -15.22 -2.66 0.83
N LEU A 163 -14.15 -3.35 1.23
CA LEU A 163 -13.62 -4.54 0.55
C LEU A 163 -14.63 -5.68 0.33
N SER A 164 -15.65 -5.80 1.18
CA SER A 164 -16.72 -6.78 1.00
C SER A 164 -17.56 -6.53 -0.24
N ASN A 165 -17.59 -5.28 -0.73
CA ASN A 165 -18.51 -4.82 -1.77
C ASN A 165 -17.78 -4.41 -3.04
N LEU A 166 -16.45 -4.46 -3.07
CA LEU A 166 -15.68 -4.00 -4.23
C LEU A 166 -15.18 -5.16 -5.09
N THR A 167 -15.39 -5.03 -6.39
CA THR A 167 -14.79 -5.92 -7.37
C THR A 167 -13.28 -5.71 -7.44
N LYS A 168 -12.57 -6.69 -8.00
CA LYS A 168 -11.12 -6.58 -8.25
C LYS A 168 -10.81 -5.36 -9.12
N GLU A 169 -11.67 -5.05 -10.07
CA GLU A 169 -11.60 -3.92 -10.98
C GLU A 169 -11.72 -2.60 -10.22
N GLN A 170 -12.67 -2.49 -9.29
CA GLN A 170 -12.82 -1.30 -8.45
C GLN A 170 -11.63 -1.09 -7.50
N ILE A 171 -11.05 -2.18 -6.97
CA ILE A 171 -9.81 -2.10 -6.18
C ILE A 171 -8.65 -1.59 -7.05
N LYS A 172 -8.54 -2.05 -8.30
CA LYS A 172 -7.53 -1.55 -9.24
C LYS A 172 -7.74 -0.08 -9.58
N GLU A 173 -8.97 0.36 -9.84
CA GLU A 173 -9.29 1.76 -10.09
C GLU A 173 -8.93 2.64 -8.89
N PHE A 174 -9.31 2.21 -7.68
CA PHE A 174 -8.98 2.89 -6.43
C PHE A 174 -7.46 3.03 -6.23
N MET A 175 -6.69 1.98 -6.54
CA MET A 175 -5.22 2.01 -6.48
C MET A 175 -4.60 2.78 -7.64
N GLY A 176 -5.24 2.81 -8.80
CA GLY A 176 -4.86 3.62 -9.95
C GLY A 176 -4.96 5.11 -9.66
N GLU A 177 -6.01 5.55 -8.97
CA GLU A 177 -6.14 6.92 -8.45
C GLU A 177 -4.98 7.25 -7.52
N ALA A 178 -4.68 6.37 -6.56
CA ALA A 178 -3.54 6.55 -5.66
C ALA A 178 -2.21 6.61 -6.42
N ARG A 179 -2.01 5.78 -7.46
CA ARG A 179 -0.81 5.80 -8.31
C ARG A 179 -0.64 7.15 -9.01
N VAL A 180 -1.70 7.70 -9.59
CA VAL A 180 -1.66 9.03 -10.22
C VAL A 180 -1.35 10.09 -9.18
N MET A 181 -2.01 10.04 -8.02
CA MET A 181 -1.81 11.02 -6.96
C MET A 181 -0.39 11.02 -6.38
N ARG A 182 0.36 9.91 -6.44
CA ARG A 182 1.77 9.84 -6.00
C ARG A 182 2.69 10.80 -6.75
N SER A 183 2.41 11.11 -8.01
CA SER A 183 3.25 12.00 -8.83
C SER A 183 2.81 13.47 -8.80
N LEU A 184 1.67 13.77 -8.17
CA LEU A 184 1.12 15.12 -8.11
C LEU A 184 1.61 15.86 -6.87
N SER A 185 2.32 16.96 -7.08
CA SER A 185 2.73 17.89 -6.02
C SER A 185 2.55 19.32 -6.50
N HIS A 186 1.38 19.90 -6.20
CA HIS A 186 1.04 21.24 -6.66
C HIS A 186 0.17 21.97 -5.62
N PRO A 187 0.32 23.30 -5.45
CA PRO A 187 -0.45 24.07 -4.46
C PRO A 187 -1.97 24.03 -4.65
N HIS A 188 -2.43 23.67 -5.85
CA HIS A 188 -3.85 23.54 -6.21
C HIS A 188 -4.25 22.07 -6.45
N VAL A 189 -3.49 21.12 -5.92
CA VAL A 189 -3.85 19.70 -5.96
C VAL A 189 -3.82 19.16 -4.53
N VAL A 190 -4.82 18.36 -4.18
CA VAL A 190 -4.89 17.70 -2.88
C VAL A 190 -3.62 16.86 -2.68
N ARG A 191 -2.88 17.15 -1.62
CA ARG A 191 -1.62 16.46 -1.35
C ARG A 191 -1.89 15.00 -0.96
N PHE A 192 -1.29 14.09 -1.69
CA PHE A 192 -1.27 12.68 -1.35
C PHE A 192 -0.25 12.40 -0.25
N TYR A 193 -0.64 11.63 0.77
CA TYR A 193 0.30 11.17 1.80
C TYR A 193 0.72 9.71 1.60
N GLY A 194 -0.22 8.83 1.27
CA GLY A 194 0.13 7.42 1.07
C GLY A 194 -1.03 6.44 1.19
N VAL A 195 -0.67 5.16 1.11
CA VAL A 195 -1.55 3.99 1.24
C VAL A 195 -1.09 3.16 2.45
N PRO A 196 -1.96 2.80 3.39
CA PRO A 196 -1.61 1.93 4.51
C PRO A 196 -1.39 0.49 4.03
N ARG A 197 -0.38 -0.20 4.55
CA ARG A 197 0.01 -1.54 4.04
C ARG A 197 -0.97 -2.68 4.33
N ARG A 198 -1.78 -2.60 5.39
CA ARG A 198 -2.63 -3.73 5.83
C ARG A 198 -4.06 -3.68 5.28
N ARG A 199 -4.58 -2.48 4.97
CA ARG A 199 -5.96 -2.26 4.52
C ARG A 199 -5.96 -1.49 3.21
N VAL A 200 -6.97 -1.73 2.38
CA VAL A 200 -7.15 -0.97 1.12
C VAL A 200 -7.79 0.37 1.47
N ASN A 201 -6.97 1.26 1.99
CA ASN A 201 -7.33 2.62 2.36
C ASN A 201 -6.35 3.58 1.65
N VAL A 202 -6.77 4.80 1.37
CA VAL A 202 -5.90 5.86 0.85
C VAL A 202 -6.00 7.04 1.80
N ALA A 203 -4.85 7.54 2.28
CA ALA A 203 -4.79 8.72 3.13
C ALA A 203 -4.38 9.93 2.28
N LEU A 204 -5.28 10.91 2.21
CA LEU A 204 -5.10 12.19 1.53
C LEU A 204 -5.01 13.30 2.56
N CYS A 205 -4.15 14.29 2.33
CA CYS A 205 -4.16 15.50 3.13
C CYS A 205 -5.43 16.29 2.85
N ARG A 206 -6.06 16.81 3.90
CA ARG A 206 -7.01 17.90 3.73
C ARG A 206 -6.28 19.21 4.00
N SER A 207 -5.95 19.92 2.94
CA SER A 207 -5.91 21.39 3.00
C SER A 207 -7.05 21.94 2.17
N LEU A 208 -8.29 21.54 2.51
CA LEU A 208 -9.45 22.20 1.90
C LEU A 208 -9.40 23.70 2.23
N ASN A 209 -8.85 24.09 3.39
CA ASN A 209 -8.76 25.49 3.77
C ASN A 209 -7.73 26.28 2.94
N GLU A 210 -6.54 25.75 2.61
CA GLU A 210 -5.63 26.48 1.69
C GLU A 210 -6.09 26.41 0.25
N PHE A 211 -6.66 25.28 -0.18
CA PHE A 211 -7.21 25.14 -1.54
C PHE A 211 -8.37 26.12 -1.75
N LEU A 212 -9.33 26.18 -0.82
CA LEU A 212 -10.45 27.12 -0.87
C LEU A 212 -10.00 28.57 -0.65
N ALA A 213 -9.07 28.85 0.27
CA ALA A 213 -8.58 30.22 0.50
C ALA A 213 -7.75 30.79 -0.65
N LYS A 214 -7.07 29.94 -1.45
CA LYS A 214 -6.40 30.35 -2.70
C LYS A 214 -7.35 30.41 -3.88
N CYS A 215 -8.34 29.52 -3.97
CA CYS A 215 -9.36 29.54 -5.02
C CYS A 215 -10.32 30.73 -4.88
N HIS A 216 -10.74 31.10 -3.66
CA HIS A 216 -11.63 32.25 -3.43
C HIS A 216 -11.07 33.60 -3.89
N ARG A 217 -9.73 33.73 -4.01
CA ARG A 217 -9.07 34.99 -4.42
C ARG A 217 -8.84 35.12 -5.93
N LYS A 218 -9.12 34.11 -6.76
CA LYS A 218 -8.82 34.15 -8.21
C LYS A 218 -9.88 33.58 -9.15
N LEU A 219 -11.00 33.04 -8.68
CA LEU A 219 -12.05 32.47 -9.54
C LEU A 219 -13.02 33.55 -10.08
N ARG A 220 -12.55 34.32 -11.08
CA ARG A 220 -13.39 35.01 -12.09
C ARG A 220 -13.29 34.37 -13.48
N CYS A 221 -12.47 33.33 -13.67
CA CYS A 221 -12.34 32.65 -14.96
C CYS A 221 -12.91 31.23 -14.89
N ALA A 222 -13.84 30.97 -15.79
CA ALA A 222 -14.35 29.65 -16.14
C ALA A 222 -13.20 28.78 -16.68
N THR A 223 -12.72 27.84 -15.87
CA THR A 223 -12.13 26.55 -16.28
C THR A 223 -11.72 25.79 -15.02
N PRO A 224 -12.48 24.78 -14.60
CA PRO A 224 -12.03 23.91 -13.51
C PRO A 224 -11.06 22.90 -14.11
N PHE A 225 -9.77 23.05 -13.80
CA PHE A 225 -8.79 22.00 -14.08
C PHE A 225 -9.02 20.84 -13.11
N PHE A 226 -9.97 19.99 -13.49
CA PHE A 226 -10.35 18.73 -12.86
C PHE A 226 -9.22 17.71 -13.04
N VAL A 227 -8.48 17.43 -11.98
CA VAL A 227 -7.83 16.12 -11.81
C VAL A 227 -8.18 15.60 -10.41
N CYS A 228 -9.47 15.27 -10.25
CA CYS A 228 -9.92 14.27 -9.30
C CYS A 228 -10.63 13.23 -10.17
N MET A 229 -9.87 12.24 -10.59
CA MET A 229 -10.37 11.18 -11.46
C MET A 229 -11.47 10.42 -10.70
N SER A 230 -12.64 10.39 -11.32
CA SER A 230 -13.83 9.60 -10.98
C SER A 230 -14.61 10.01 -9.70
N VAL A 231 -15.82 10.51 -10.00
CA VAL A 231 -17.09 10.41 -9.26
C VAL A 231 -17.35 11.35 -8.04
N ASN A 232 -18.00 12.48 -8.37
CA ASN A 232 -19.00 13.22 -7.58
C ASN A 232 -18.59 13.97 -6.28
N TRP A 233 -17.48 14.71 -6.32
CA TRP A 233 -17.07 15.64 -5.24
C TRP A 233 -18.05 16.80 -4.95
N LEU A 234 -19.07 17.03 -5.79
CA LEU A 234 -20.09 18.07 -5.55
C LEU A 234 -20.97 17.77 -4.33
N SER A 235 -21.24 16.50 -4.04
CA SER A 235 -21.99 16.10 -2.84
C SER A 235 -21.18 16.34 -1.56
N VAL A 236 -19.88 16.01 -1.60
CA VAL A 236 -18.95 16.21 -0.50
C VAL A 236 -18.64 17.71 -0.32
N LEU A 237 -18.54 18.51 -1.38
CA LEU A 237 -18.36 19.97 -1.26
C LEU A 237 -19.57 20.70 -0.66
N ASN A 238 -20.79 20.21 -0.89
CA ASN A 238 -21.98 20.80 -0.27
C ASN A 238 -22.07 20.52 1.23
N GLU A 239 -21.65 19.36 1.72
CA GLU A 239 -21.59 19.07 3.17
C GLU A 239 -20.36 19.69 3.86
N LEU A 240 -19.25 19.86 3.14
CA LEU A 240 -18.05 20.49 3.67
C LEU A 240 -18.16 22.01 3.80
N ARG A 241 -19.20 22.62 3.20
CA ARG A 241 -19.55 24.03 3.41
C ARG A 241 -20.00 24.33 4.84
N VAL A 242 -20.42 23.31 5.59
CA VAL A 242 -20.82 23.39 7.01
C VAL A 242 -19.62 23.47 7.97
N PHE A 243 -18.38 23.34 7.49
CA PHE A 243 -17.16 23.35 8.32
C PHE A 243 -16.26 24.57 8.10
N LEU A 244 -16.76 25.58 7.40
CA LEU A 244 -16.03 26.81 7.06
C LEU A 244 -16.64 28.07 7.68
N GLU A 245 -17.62 27.89 8.57
CA GLU A 245 -18.07 28.85 9.59
C GLU A 245 -17.72 28.28 10.97
#